data_AF-A0A8T7CBW9-F1
#
_entry.id   AF-A0A8T7CBW9-F1
#
_cell.length_a   1.000
_cell.length_b   1.000
_cell.length_c   1.000
_cell.angle_alpha   90.00
_cell.angle_beta   90.00
_cell.angle_gamma   90.00
#
_symmetry.space_group_name_H-M   'P 1'
#
loop_
_entity.id
_entity.type
_entity.pdbx_description
1 polymer ?
#
loop_
_entity_poly.entity_id
_entity_poly.type
_entity_poly.pdbx_seq_one_letter_code
_entity_poly.pdbx_strand_id
1 'polypeptide(L)'
;RFDEAEPDYKEGLRIARIHENRMQGPILANLADLLCATGRFRDGLENAELSLSRLKDFYAADDWRMAHLASIRGGCMVRLGDEEAGGALLRDGHKRLETRKGPGFLFTRLAKDRLGLLTSDVD
;
A
#
# COMPACT_ATOMS: atom_id res chain seq x y z
N ARG A 1 -2.24 14.25 10.25
CA ARG A 1 -0.87 14.81 10.25
C ARG A 1 -0.03 14.08 9.21
N PHE A 2 -0.35 14.31 7.94
CA PHE A 2 0.40 13.69 6.83
C PHE A 2 1.74 14.40 6.60
N ASP A 3 1.80 15.69 6.91
CA ASP A 3 2.98 16.55 6.69
C ASP A 3 4.17 16.20 7.58
N GLU A 4 3.92 15.64 8.78
CA GLU A 4 4.98 15.16 9.69
C GLU A 4 5.50 13.76 9.28
N ALA A 5 4.66 12.93 8.65
CA ALA A 5 5.00 11.53 8.39
C ALA A 5 5.95 11.34 7.19
N GLU A 6 5.85 12.19 6.17
CA GLU A 6 6.67 12.04 4.96
C GLU A 6 8.17 12.24 5.20
N PRO A 7 8.63 13.30 5.91
CA PRO A 7 10.03 13.45 6.23
C PRO A 7 10.59 12.26 7.02
N ASP A 8 9.81 11.74 7.98
CA ASP A 8 10.20 10.60 8.81
C ASP A 8 10.35 9.32 8.00
N TYR A 9 9.42 9.03 7.07
CA TYR A 9 9.56 7.89 6.17
C TYR A 9 10.74 8.03 5.24
N LYS A 10 11.00 9.23 4.70
CA LYS A 10 12.16 9.48 3.83
C LYS A 10 13.48 9.28 4.57
N GLU A 11 13.58 9.77 5.79
CA GLU A 11 14.79 9.59 6.61
C GLU A 11 14.98 8.13 7.03
N GLY A 12 13.91 7.47 7.48
CA GLY A 12 13.94 6.05 7.79
C GLY A 12 14.35 5.20 6.58
N LEU A 13 13.85 5.53 5.39
CA LEU A 13 14.23 4.86 4.14
C LEU A 13 15.70 5.07 3.80
N ARG A 14 16.22 6.29 4.00
CA ARG A 14 17.64 6.60 3.80
C ARG A 14 18.52 5.74 4.70
N ILE A 15 18.22 5.66 5.99
CA ILE A 15 18.94 4.82 6.96
C ILE A 15 18.83 3.35 6.58
N ALA A 16 17.62 2.87 6.25
CA ALA A 16 17.40 1.48 5.85
C ALA A 16 18.16 1.10 4.56
N ARG A 17 18.35 2.03 3.62
CA ARG A 17 19.17 1.82 2.42
C ARG A 17 20.65 1.71 2.73
N ILE A 18 21.19 2.58 3.59
CA ILE A 18 22.61 2.55 3.99
C ILE A 18 22.98 1.21 4.62
N HIS A 19 22.07 0.62 5.37
CA HIS A 19 22.30 -0.64 6.08
C HIS A 19 21.68 -1.86 5.39
N GLU A 20 21.25 -1.75 4.13
CA GLU A 20 20.59 -2.84 3.37
C GLU A 20 19.48 -3.55 4.18
N ASN A 21 18.74 -2.77 4.97
CA ASN A 21 17.82 -3.31 5.96
C ASN A 21 16.49 -3.73 5.32
N ARG A 22 15.94 -4.87 5.73
CA ARG A 22 14.61 -5.38 5.32
C ARG A 22 13.47 -4.37 5.48
N MET A 23 13.63 -3.38 6.37
CA MET A 23 12.64 -2.32 6.60
C MET A 23 12.43 -1.38 5.40
N GLN A 24 13.30 -1.42 4.38
CA GLN A 24 13.06 -0.68 3.13
C GLN A 24 11.67 -0.96 2.55
N GLY A 25 11.25 -2.23 2.49
CA GLY A 25 9.93 -2.60 1.96
C GLY A 25 8.78 -1.97 2.75
N PRO A 26 8.62 -2.24 4.06
CA PRO A 26 7.57 -1.64 4.86
C PRO A 26 7.55 -0.10 4.85
N ILE A 27 8.72 0.56 4.85
CA ILE A 27 8.80 2.02 4.81
C ILE A 27 8.30 2.54 3.45
N LEU A 28 8.70 1.91 2.34
CA LEU A 28 8.21 2.25 1.01
C LEU A 28 6.70 2.05 0.89
N ALA A 29 6.12 0.99 1.48
CA ALA A 29 4.67 0.79 1.50
C ALA A 29 3.94 1.91 2.25
N ASN A 30 4.44 2.33 3.41
CA ASN A 30 3.84 3.42 4.18
C ASN A 30 3.95 4.77 3.44
N LEU A 31 5.09 5.01 2.79
CA LEU A 31 5.28 6.20 1.96
C LEU A 31 4.33 6.18 0.74
N ALA A 32 4.17 5.04 0.09
CA ALA A 32 3.22 4.87 -1.01
C ALA A 32 1.78 5.17 -0.57
N ASP A 33 1.38 4.65 0.58
CA ASP A 33 0.05 4.90 1.15
C ASP A 33 -0.18 6.39 1.41
N LEU A 34 0.78 7.04 2.05
CA LEU A 34 0.76 8.48 2.32
C LEU A 34 0.64 9.30 1.03
N LEU A 35 1.44 8.98 0.02
CA LEU A 35 1.44 9.66 -1.27
C LEU A 35 0.09 9.51 -1.98
N CYS A 36 -0.47 8.30 -2.03
CA CYS A 36 -1.77 8.08 -2.65
C CYS A 36 -2.92 8.70 -1.87
N ALA A 37 -2.87 8.71 -0.53
CA ALA A 37 -3.87 9.40 0.29
C ALA A 37 -3.84 10.94 0.09
N THR A 38 -2.69 11.49 -0.29
CA THR A 38 -2.48 12.94 -0.47
C THR A 38 -2.53 13.40 -1.94
N GLY A 39 -3.08 12.59 -2.85
CA GLY A 39 -3.28 12.97 -4.25
C GLY A 39 -2.07 12.75 -5.17
N ARG A 40 -0.92 12.32 -4.62
CA ARG A 40 0.30 12.05 -5.39
C ARG A 40 0.32 10.59 -5.85
N PHE A 41 -0.71 10.22 -6.62
CA PHE A 41 -1.00 8.82 -6.94
C PHE A 41 0.12 8.15 -7.75
N ARG A 42 0.75 8.87 -8.68
CA ARG A 42 1.86 8.33 -9.49
C ARG A 42 3.07 8.01 -8.62
N ASP A 43 3.54 8.98 -7.84
CA ASP A 43 4.66 8.80 -6.91
C ASP A 43 4.37 7.68 -5.90
N GLY A 44 3.12 7.59 -5.42
CA GLY A 44 2.70 6.55 -4.51
C GLY A 44 2.74 5.16 -5.16
N LEU A 45 2.26 5.03 -6.40
CA LEU A 45 2.36 3.77 -7.15
C LEU A 45 3.81 3.37 -7.39
N GLU A 46 4.69 4.30 -7.77
CA GLU A 46 6.12 4.03 -7.92
C GLU A 46 6.76 3.52 -6.62
N ASN A 47 6.45 4.14 -5.48
CA ASN A 47 6.92 3.66 -4.18
C ASN A 47 6.35 2.29 -3.82
N ALA A 48 5.11 1.99 -4.23
CA ALA A 48 4.49 0.70 -4.00
C ALA A 48 5.15 -0.42 -4.82
N GLU A 49 5.57 -0.14 -6.06
CA GLU A 49 6.35 -1.10 -6.87
C GLU A 49 7.74 -1.33 -6.28
N LEU A 50 8.41 -0.27 -5.83
CA LEU A 50 9.68 -0.40 -5.12
C LEU A 50 9.52 -1.21 -3.84
N SER A 51 8.45 -0.98 -3.08
CA SER A 51 8.13 -1.79 -1.90
C SER A 51 7.94 -3.26 -2.28
N LEU A 52 7.25 -3.54 -3.39
CA LEU A 52 6.97 -4.91 -3.83
C LEU A 52 8.27 -5.66 -4.12
N SER A 53 9.21 -5.00 -4.81
CA SER A 53 10.53 -5.56 -5.08
C SER A 53 11.27 -5.92 -3.79
N ARG A 54 11.19 -5.10 -2.75
CA ARG A 54 11.90 -5.33 -1.47
C ARG A 54 11.21 -6.33 -0.57
N LEU A 55 9.87 -6.38 -0.55
CA LEU A 55 9.15 -7.31 0.31
C LEU A 55 9.28 -8.75 -0.16
N LYS A 56 9.34 -9.00 -1.49
CA LYS A 56 9.46 -10.35 -2.06
C LYS A 56 10.72 -11.09 -1.61
N ASP A 57 11.78 -10.37 -1.23
CA ASP A 57 13.03 -10.95 -0.75
C ASP A 57 12.91 -11.57 0.66
N PHE A 58 11.92 -11.13 1.46
CA PHE A 58 11.82 -11.47 2.89
C PHE A 58 10.49 -12.08 3.31
N TYR A 59 9.44 -11.93 2.50
CA TYR A 59 8.08 -12.32 2.86
C TYR A 59 7.47 -13.22 1.79
N ALA A 60 6.80 -14.27 2.25
CA ALA A 60 6.06 -15.17 1.37
C ALA A 60 4.94 -14.41 0.64
N ALA A 61 4.58 -14.90 -0.55
CA ALA A 61 3.55 -14.26 -1.38
C ALA A 61 2.21 -14.10 -0.66
N ASP A 62 1.88 -14.99 0.29
CA ASP A 62 0.65 -14.99 1.09
C ASP A 62 0.75 -14.19 2.41
N ASP A 63 1.89 -13.55 2.71
CA ASP A 63 2.05 -12.71 3.90
C ASP A 63 1.09 -11.51 3.86
N TRP A 64 0.61 -11.09 5.04
CA TRP A 64 -0.33 -9.98 5.16
C TRP A 64 0.24 -8.66 4.64
N ARG A 65 1.57 -8.46 4.68
CA ARG A 65 2.23 -7.27 4.12
C ARG A 65 2.09 -7.21 2.61
N MET A 66 2.14 -8.37 1.93
CA MET A 66 1.94 -8.46 0.49
C MET A 66 0.48 -8.11 0.13
N ALA A 67 -0.48 -8.58 0.92
CA ALA A 67 -1.89 -8.26 0.73
C ALA A 67 -2.21 -6.78 1.04
N HIS A 68 -1.59 -6.21 2.08
CA HIS A 68 -1.71 -4.79 2.38
C HIS A 68 -1.12 -3.93 1.26
N LEU A 69 0.08 -4.25 0.76
CA LEU A 69 0.69 -3.55 -0.35
C LEU A 69 -0.17 -3.64 -1.63
N ALA A 70 -0.77 -4.80 -1.91
CA ALA A 70 -1.72 -4.94 -3.01
C ALA A 70 -2.91 -3.97 -2.88
N SER A 71 -3.46 -3.80 -1.67
CA SER A 71 -4.55 -2.83 -1.45
C SER A 71 -4.10 -1.37 -1.67
N ILE A 72 -2.86 -1.01 -1.33
CA ILE A 72 -2.31 0.33 -1.59
C ILE A 72 -2.16 0.55 -3.10
N ARG A 73 -1.49 -0.39 -3.80
CA ARG A 73 -1.32 -0.36 -5.26
C ARG A 73 -2.65 -0.21 -5.98
N GLY A 74 -3.63 -1.04 -5.60
CA GLY A 74 -4.97 -0.98 -6.16
C GLY A 74 -5.64 0.38 -5.99
N GLY A 75 -5.55 0.97 -4.79
CA GLY A 75 -6.09 2.31 -4.53
C GLY A 75 -5.42 3.40 -5.36
N CYS A 76 -4.09 3.35 -5.50
CA CYS A 76 -3.36 4.28 -6.36
C CYS A 76 -3.77 4.15 -7.83
N MET A 77 -3.91 2.92 -8.33
CA MET A 77 -4.28 2.63 -9.72
C MET A 77 -5.69 3.10 -10.06
N VAL A 78 -6.68 2.83 -9.19
CA VAL A 78 -8.05 3.34 -9.37
C VAL A 78 -8.05 4.86 -9.47
N ARG A 79 -7.29 5.55 -8.60
CA ARG A 79 -7.20 7.02 -8.59
C ARG A 79 -6.43 7.61 -9.79
N LEU A 80 -5.68 6.77 -10.51
CA LEU A 80 -5.04 7.10 -11.79
C LEU A 80 -5.92 6.77 -13.00
N GLY A 81 -7.11 6.21 -12.78
CA GLY A 81 -8.07 5.83 -13.84
C GLY A 81 -7.96 4.38 -14.31
N ASP A 82 -7.06 3.57 -13.75
CA ASP A 82 -6.97 2.13 -14.04
C ASP A 82 -7.84 1.35 -13.04
N GLU A 83 -9.16 1.49 -13.21
CA GLU A 83 -10.13 0.91 -12.29
C GLU A 83 -10.19 -0.62 -12.38
N GLU A 84 -9.98 -1.19 -13.57
CA GLU A 84 -10.04 -2.64 -13.76
C GLU A 84 -8.93 -3.34 -12.97
N ALA A 85 -7.67 -3.01 -13.26
CA ALA A 85 -6.54 -3.64 -12.60
C ALA A 85 -6.43 -3.17 -11.13
N GLY A 86 -6.72 -1.90 -10.86
CA GLY A 86 -6.74 -1.36 -9.51
C GLY A 86 -7.79 -2.04 -8.62
N GLY A 87 -9.01 -2.20 -9.15
CA GLY A 87 -10.11 -2.86 -8.46
C GLY A 87 -9.87 -4.34 -8.20
N ALA A 88 -9.21 -5.04 -9.13
CA ALA A 88 -8.78 -6.42 -8.91
C ALA A 88 -7.84 -6.54 -7.70
N LEU A 89 -6.85 -5.65 -7.60
CA LEU A 89 -5.90 -5.61 -6.48
C LEU A 89 -6.55 -5.25 -5.15
N LEU A 90 -7.50 -4.31 -5.14
CA LEU A 90 -8.26 -3.95 -3.94
C LEU A 90 -9.04 -5.14 -3.39
N ARG A 91 -9.76 -5.87 -4.27
CA ARG A 91 -10.55 -7.04 -3.91
C ARG A 91 -9.68 -8.18 -3.38
N ASP A 92 -8.58 -8.50 -4.08
CA ASP A 92 -7.64 -9.54 -3.65
C ASP A 92 -7.00 -9.21 -2.29
N GLY A 93 -6.45 -7.99 -2.18
CA GLY A 93 -5.75 -7.53 -0.98
C GLY A 93 -6.65 -7.57 0.25
N HIS A 94 -7.87 -7.03 0.15
CA HIS A 94 -8.84 -7.08 1.24
C HIS A 94 -9.22 -8.52 1.61
N LYS A 95 -9.58 -9.36 0.63
CA LYS A 95 -9.99 -10.75 0.87
C LYS A 95 -8.90 -11.52 1.62
N ARG A 96 -7.63 -11.37 1.21
CA ARG A 96 -6.49 -12.04 1.84
C ARG A 96 -6.22 -11.53 3.25
N LEU A 97 -6.33 -10.22 3.48
CA LEU A 97 -6.20 -9.63 4.82
C LEU A 97 -7.30 -10.12 5.75
N GLU A 98 -8.55 -10.10 5.30
CA GLU A 98 -9.70 -10.58 6.06
C GLU A 98 -9.56 -12.07 6.40
N THR A 99 -9.20 -12.91 5.42
CA THR A 99 -8.99 -14.35 5.63
C THR A 99 -7.88 -14.63 6.64
N ARG A 100 -6.75 -13.89 6.57
CA ARG A 100 -5.54 -14.21 7.34
C ARG A 100 -5.49 -13.56 8.72
N LYS A 101 -6.08 -12.37 8.86
CA LYS A 101 -5.96 -11.51 10.04
C LYS A 101 -7.31 -11.11 10.64
N GLY A 102 -8.41 -11.39 9.95
CA GLY A 102 -9.75 -11.03 10.38
C GLY A 102 -10.12 -9.58 10.10
N PRO A 103 -11.42 -9.22 10.22
CA PRO A 103 -11.94 -7.88 9.95
C PRO A 103 -11.49 -6.83 10.97
N GLY A 104 -11.13 -7.27 12.19
CA GLY A 104 -10.67 -6.40 13.28
C GLY A 104 -9.21 -5.95 13.18
N PHE A 105 -8.45 -6.42 12.19
CA PHE A 105 -7.06 -6.01 12.01
C PHE A 105 -6.99 -4.64 11.31
N LEU A 106 -6.05 -3.78 11.74
CA LEU A 106 -5.91 -2.42 11.22
C LEU A 106 -5.84 -2.39 9.69
N PHE A 107 -4.96 -3.21 9.10
CA PHE A 107 -4.75 -3.21 7.66
C PHE A 107 -5.93 -3.79 6.88
N THR A 108 -6.73 -4.68 7.49
CA THR A 108 -7.99 -5.14 6.88
C THR A 108 -8.98 -3.99 6.77
N ARG A 109 -9.14 -3.18 7.83
CA ARG A 109 -9.99 -1.98 7.78
C ARG A 109 -9.52 -0.97 6.74
N LEU A 110 -8.22 -0.66 6.72
CA LEU A 110 -7.67 0.26 5.72
C LEU A 110 -7.88 -0.25 4.28
N ALA A 111 -7.75 -1.56 4.05
CA ALA A 111 -8.04 -2.14 2.74
C ALA A 111 -9.54 -2.06 2.39
N LYS A 112 -10.42 -2.21 3.37
CA LYS A 112 -11.87 -2.03 3.20
C LYS A 112 -12.23 -0.59 2.84
N ASP A 113 -11.61 0.39 3.49
CA ASP A 113 -11.83 1.80 3.16
C ASP A 113 -11.44 2.10 1.70
N ARG A 114 -10.31 1.53 1.23
CA ARG A 114 -9.90 1.64 -0.17
C ARG A 114 -10.85 0.94 -1.15
N LEU A 115 -11.52 -0.16 -0.75
CA LEU A 115 -12.54 -0.78 -1.59
C LEU A 115 -13.71 0.16 -1.90
N GLY A 116 -14.01 1.10 -1.01
CA GLY A 116 -15.03 2.14 -1.24
C GLY A 116 -14.73 3.06 -2.43
N LEU A 117 -13.48 3.07 -2.94
CA LEU A 117 -13.14 3.79 -4.17
C LEU A 117 -13.87 3.25 -5.39
N LEU A 118 -14.23 1.96 -5.40
CA LEU A 118 -14.93 1.31 -6.51
C LEU A 118 -16.44 1.57 -6.52
N THR A 119 -16.96 2.20 -5.47
CA THR A 119 -18.39 2.52 -5.34
C THR A 119 -18.66 4.02 -5.42
N SER A 120 -17.63 4.83 -5.70
CA SER A 120 -17.70 6.30 -5.66
C SER A 120 -18.05 6.94 -7.03
N ASP A 121 -18.74 6.20 -7.90
CA ASP A 121 -19.41 6.73 -9.09
C ASP A 121 -20.90 6.94 -8.80
N VAL A 122 -21.25 7.98 -8.02
CA VAL A 122 -22.51 8.75 -8.13
C VAL A 122 -22.32 10.06 -7.35
N ASP A 123 -22.07 11.15 -8.07
CA ASP A 123 -22.84 12.42 -7.99
C ASP A 123 -22.37 13.38 -9.10
#